data_AF-A0A7C2GHY2-F1
#
_entry.id   AF-A0A7C2GHY2-F1
#
_cell.length_a   1.000
_cell.length_b   1.000
_cell.length_c   1.000
_cell.angle_alpha   90.00
_cell.angle_beta   90.00
_cell.angle_gamma   90.00
#
_symmetry.space_group_name_H-M   'P 1'
#
loop_
_entity.id
_entity.type
_entity.pdbx_description
1 polymer ?
#
loop_
_entity_poly.entity_id
_entity_poly.type
_entity_poly.pdbx_seq_one_letter_code
_entity_poly.pdbx_strand_id
1 'polypeptide(L)'
;MKRSAYAMLIFTLSLLSIFAVASGQPESRGLVINEFMADNDGAVPGPYMTFPDWIELYNGGDTSIDLSGMILTEDLANPPWRFPNGTILGPGEFLIVWGNRGSGPDMLHTNFSPNANGGTITLLAADGATVIDQVTFKKQIRDVSYGRIPDGGSTWGHLINPTPGKPNIANPQTGISTNWAVWAFIAGVLGVCAFIVIIGKKRRR
;
A
#
# COMPACT_ATOMS: atom_id res chain seq x y z
N MET A 1 40.46 7.57 -52.22
CA MET A 1 40.67 6.87 -50.92
C MET A 1 40.10 7.66 -49.74
N LYS A 2 38.77 7.83 -49.64
CA LYS A 2 38.10 8.52 -48.52
C LYS A 2 36.69 7.97 -48.27
N ARG A 3 36.55 6.65 -48.13
CA ARG A 3 35.25 6.02 -47.82
C ARG A 3 35.29 5.05 -46.62
N SER A 4 36.43 4.90 -45.94
CA SER A 4 36.58 3.89 -44.88
C SER A 4 36.52 4.41 -43.44
N ALA A 5 36.36 5.72 -43.21
CA ALA A 5 36.40 6.29 -41.86
C ALA A 5 35.02 6.43 -41.18
N TYR A 6 33.92 6.43 -41.95
CA TYR A 6 32.57 6.62 -41.39
C TYR A 6 31.88 5.31 -40.98
N ALA A 7 32.32 4.16 -41.49
CA ALA A 7 31.77 2.86 -41.11
C ALA A 7 32.29 2.36 -39.75
N MET A 8 33.39 2.93 -39.24
CA MET A 8 34.02 2.53 -37.98
C MET A 8 33.60 3.41 -36.78
N LEU A 9 32.94 4.54 -37.03
CA LEU A 9 32.44 5.45 -35.97
C LEU A 9 31.01 5.10 -35.51
N ILE A 10 30.28 4.28 -36.28
CA ILE A 10 28.92 3.82 -35.91
C ILE A 10 28.97 2.52 -35.09
N PHE A 11 30.13 1.86 -35.00
CA PHE A 11 30.30 0.61 -34.25
C PHE A 11 30.86 0.78 -32.82
N THR A 12 31.26 2.00 -32.43
CA THR A 12 31.74 2.30 -31.06
C THR A 12 30.72 3.08 -30.22
N LEU A 13 29.56 3.40 -30.79
CA LEU A 13 28.41 4.03 -30.11
C LEU A 13 27.26 3.05 -29.83
N SER A 14 27.51 1.75 -29.94
CA SER A 14 26.55 0.66 -29.66
C SER A 14 26.95 -0.25 -28.49
N LEU A 15 27.87 0.21 -27.63
CA LEU A 15 28.36 -0.54 -26.46
C LEU A 15 28.33 0.28 -25.16
N LEU A 16 27.29 1.11 -25.00
CA LEU A 16 26.86 1.60 -23.69
C LEU A 16 25.43 1.11 -23.39
N SER A 17 25.20 -0.18 -23.60
CA SER A 17 23.99 -0.86 -23.16
C SER A 17 24.16 -1.30 -21.71
N ILE A 18 23.48 -0.56 -20.83
CA ILE A 18 22.77 -1.09 -19.66
C ILE A 18 23.66 -1.76 -18.61
N PHE A 19 24.19 -0.94 -17.71
CA PHE A 19 24.09 -1.26 -16.28
C PHE A 19 23.26 -0.16 -15.62
N ALA A 20 21.96 -0.14 -15.95
CA ALA A 20 21.02 0.17 -14.89
C ALA A 20 21.12 -1.02 -13.93
N VAL A 21 22.00 -0.91 -12.93
CA VAL A 21 21.78 -1.65 -11.69
C VAL A 21 20.44 -1.14 -11.23
N ALA A 22 19.37 -1.86 -11.60
CA ALA A 22 18.15 -1.82 -10.83
C ALA A 22 18.63 -2.18 -9.43
N SER A 23 18.73 -1.18 -8.56
CA SER A 23 18.73 -1.41 -7.13
C SER A 23 17.34 -1.95 -6.81
N GLY A 24 17.10 -3.21 -7.20
CA GLY A 24 16.11 -4.04 -6.58
C GLY A 24 16.56 -4.13 -5.15
N GLN A 25 16.11 -3.17 -4.33
CA GLN A 25 15.90 -3.46 -2.93
C GLN A 25 15.14 -4.78 -2.96
N PRO A 26 15.62 -5.85 -2.30
CA PRO A 26 14.87 -7.09 -2.26
C PRO A 26 13.50 -6.70 -1.71
N GLU A 27 12.49 -6.67 -2.58
CA GLU A 27 11.13 -6.57 -2.10
C GLU A 27 10.98 -7.73 -1.13
N SER A 28 10.50 -7.44 0.08
CA SER A 28 10.33 -8.45 1.10
C SER A 28 9.37 -9.51 0.54
N ARG A 29 9.93 -10.57 -0.03
CA ARG A 29 9.21 -11.76 -0.49
C ARG A 29 8.90 -12.67 0.71
N GLY A 30 8.68 -12.06 1.87
CA GLY A 30 8.46 -12.75 3.13
C GLY A 30 7.09 -12.43 3.70
N LEU A 31 6.88 -12.89 4.92
CA LEU A 31 5.74 -12.50 5.73
C LEU A 31 5.86 -11.03 6.12
N VAL A 32 4.85 -10.23 5.78
CA VAL A 32 4.80 -8.79 6.11
C VAL A 32 3.46 -8.39 6.67
N ILE A 33 3.43 -7.27 7.38
CA ILE A 33 2.20 -6.51 7.65
C ILE A 33 1.87 -5.74 6.37
N ASN A 34 0.71 -6.01 5.77
CA ASN A 34 0.37 -5.53 4.44
C ASN A 34 -0.58 -4.33 4.44
N GLU A 35 -1.63 -4.40 5.24
CA GLU A 35 -2.67 -3.39 5.35
C GLU A 35 -3.23 -3.40 6.78
N PHE A 36 -3.69 -2.27 7.29
CA PHE A 36 -4.44 -2.24 8.55
C PHE A 36 -5.44 -1.09 8.58
N MET A 37 -6.44 -1.19 9.43
CA MET A 37 -7.38 -0.12 9.73
C MET A 37 -7.51 0.03 11.24
N ALA A 38 -7.22 1.22 11.75
CA ALA A 38 -7.14 1.53 13.19
C ALA A 38 -8.35 2.32 13.73
N ASP A 39 -9.29 2.70 12.87
CA ASP A 39 -10.55 3.36 13.24
C ASP A 39 -11.61 2.90 12.21
N ASN A 40 -12.06 1.66 12.37
CA ASN A 40 -13.12 1.06 11.54
C ASN A 40 -14.48 1.25 12.21
N ASP A 41 -15.33 2.11 11.65
CA ASP A 41 -16.67 2.39 12.20
C ASP A 41 -17.79 2.05 11.21
N GLY A 42 -17.45 1.88 9.93
CA GLY A 42 -18.40 1.54 8.88
C GLY A 42 -17.82 0.96 7.59
N ALA A 43 -16.50 0.92 7.41
CA ALA A 43 -15.89 0.51 6.14
C ALA A 43 -15.89 -1.01 5.91
N VAL A 44 -15.37 -1.78 6.89
CA VAL A 44 -15.16 -3.22 6.73
C VAL A 44 -15.93 -3.97 7.81
N PRO A 45 -17.05 -4.65 7.48
CA PRO A 45 -17.83 -5.36 8.48
C PRO A 45 -17.13 -6.66 8.89
N GLY A 46 -17.00 -6.87 10.20
CA GLY A 46 -16.79 -8.16 10.81
C GLY A 46 -18.10 -8.93 11.02
N PRO A 47 -18.10 -10.02 11.81
CA PRO A 47 -19.28 -10.81 12.12
C PRO A 47 -20.36 -9.96 12.77
N TYR A 48 -21.61 -10.32 12.49
CA TYR A 48 -22.79 -9.68 13.09
C TYR A 48 -22.83 -8.15 12.88
N MET A 49 -22.26 -7.66 11.77
CA MET A 49 -22.18 -6.23 11.46
C MET A 49 -21.44 -5.40 12.52
N THR A 50 -20.46 -6.01 13.18
CA THR A 50 -19.47 -5.27 13.96
C THR A 50 -18.43 -4.65 13.04
N PHE A 51 -17.76 -3.60 13.49
CA PHE A 51 -16.65 -2.97 12.76
C PHE A 51 -15.42 -2.98 13.67
N PRO A 52 -14.74 -4.13 13.81
CA PRO A 52 -13.47 -4.16 14.49
C PRO A 52 -12.36 -3.61 13.60
N ASP A 53 -11.41 -2.94 14.23
CA ASP A 53 -10.12 -2.64 13.63
C ASP A 53 -9.45 -3.95 13.21
N TRP A 54 -8.51 -3.88 12.28
CA TRP A 54 -7.88 -5.09 11.75
C TRP A 54 -6.49 -4.82 11.21
N ILE A 55 -5.71 -5.90 11.16
CA ILE A 55 -4.37 -5.96 10.59
C ILE A 55 -4.36 -7.11 9.61
N GLU A 56 -3.81 -6.90 8.43
CA GLU A 56 -3.63 -7.93 7.42
C GLU A 56 -2.16 -8.27 7.27
N LEU A 57 -1.86 -9.57 7.25
CA LEU A 57 -0.58 -10.11 6.85
C LEU A 57 -0.63 -10.58 5.40
N TYR A 58 0.50 -10.44 4.70
CA TYR A 58 0.68 -10.98 3.36
C TYR A 58 1.94 -11.84 3.32
N ASN A 59 1.84 -12.98 2.64
CA ASN A 59 3.01 -13.81 2.33
C ASN A 59 3.43 -13.55 0.88
N GLY A 60 4.42 -12.67 0.68
CA GLY A 60 5.00 -12.39 -0.63
C GLY A 60 5.98 -13.47 -1.13
N GLY A 61 6.14 -14.56 -0.39
CA GLY A 61 7.05 -15.67 -0.70
C GLY A 61 6.44 -16.71 -1.62
N ASP A 62 7.23 -17.75 -1.89
CA ASP A 62 6.88 -18.89 -2.76
C ASP A 62 6.55 -20.17 -1.97
N THR A 63 6.58 -20.10 -0.64
CA THR A 63 6.33 -21.23 0.27
C THR A 63 5.32 -20.85 1.35
N SER A 64 4.59 -21.84 1.84
CA SER A 64 3.69 -21.65 2.99
C SER A 64 4.49 -21.35 4.26
N ILE A 65 3.98 -20.45 5.09
CA ILE A 65 4.59 -20.05 6.35
C ILE A 65 3.68 -20.51 7.50
N ASP A 66 4.26 -21.24 8.44
CA ASP A 66 3.60 -21.58 9.70
C ASP A 66 3.75 -20.40 10.67
N LEU A 67 2.62 -19.78 11.02
CA LEU A 67 2.55 -18.64 11.92
C LEU A 67 2.45 -19.07 13.39
N SER A 68 2.34 -20.37 13.69
CA SER A 68 2.13 -20.89 15.03
C SER A 68 3.07 -20.26 16.07
N GLY A 69 2.48 -19.62 17.08
CA GLY A 69 3.23 -19.00 18.17
C GLY A 69 3.96 -17.69 17.83
N MET A 70 3.97 -17.23 16.57
CA MET A 70 4.40 -15.88 16.22
C MET A 70 3.54 -14.85 16.96
N ILE A 71 4.05 -13.63 17.11
CA ILE A 71 3.44 -12.59 17.94
C ILE A 71 3.08 -11.38 17.08
N LEU A 72 1.87 -10.86 17.30
CA LEU A 72 1.46 -9.55 16.81
C LEU A 72 1.23 -8.63 18.01
N THR A 73 1.77 -7.42 17.98
CA THR A 73 1.68 -6.48 19.10
C THR A 73 1.84 -5.03 18.67
N GLU A 74 1.26 -4.10 19.43
CA GLU A 74 1.59 -2.66 19.39
C GLU A 74 2.47 -2.19 20.55
N ASP A 75 2.64 -3.03 21.57
CA ASP A 75 3.37 -2.67 22.77
C ASP A 75 4.01 -3.92 23.38
N LEU A 76 5.34 -3.92 23.42
CA LEU A 76 6.12 -5.01 24.00
C LEU A 76 5.98 -5.10 25.53
N ALA A 77 5.42 -4.08 26.18
CA ALA A 77 5.15 -4.09 27.61
C ALA A 77 3.87 -4.85 27.99
N ASN A 78 2.98 -5.13 27.03
CA ASN A 78 1.76 -5.90 27.26
C ASN A 78 1.97 -7.40 26.98
N PRO A 79 1.16 -8.29 27.60
CA PRO A 79 1.18 -9.70 27.26
C PRO A 79 0.96 -9.90 25.74
N PRO A 80 1.89 -10.58 25.04
CA PRO A 80 1.81 -10.69 23.60
C PRO A 80 0.64 -11.58 23.19
N TRP A 81 -0.11 -11.18 22.17
CA TRP A 81 -1.01 -12.09 21.48
C TRP A 81 -0.21 -12.97 20.52
N ARG A 82 -0.51 -14.28 20.55
CA ARG A 82 0.16 -15.27 19.71
C ARG A 82 -0.82 -15.89 18.73
N PHE A 83 -0.34 -16.15 17.52
CA PHE A 83 -1.08 -16.94 16.56
C PHE A 83 -1.34 -18.36 17.09
N PRO A 84 -2.57 -18.88 16.95
CA PRO A 84 -2.89 -20.25 17.32
C PRO A 84 -2.05 -21.27 16.55
N ASN A 85 -1.82 -22.43 17.18
CA ASN A 85 -1.12 -23.53 16.52
C ASN A 85 -1.89 -24.01 15.28
N GLY A 86 -1.15 -24.28 14.21
CA GLY A 86 -1.70 -24.70 12.91
C GLY A 86 -2.17 -23.55 12.02
N THR A 87 -1.87 -22.29 12.38
CA THR A 87 -2.14 -21.15 11.49
C THR A 87 -1.13 -21.13 10.36
N ILE A 88 -1.54 -21.52 9.16
CA ILE A 88 -0.67 -21.57 7.97
C ILE A 88 -1.10 -20.49 6.99
N LEU A 89 -0.14 -19.76 6.43
CA LEU A 89 -0.36 -18.78 5.37
C LEU A 89 0.37 -19.20 4.09
N GLY A 90 -0.36 -19.52 3.03
CA GLY A 90 0.18 -19.92 1.74
C GLY A 90 0.85 -18.78 0.96
N PRO A 91 1.61 -19.11 -0.09
CA PRO A 91 2.26 -18.10 -0.94
C PRO A 91 1.22 -17.25 -1.68
N GLY A 92 1.39 -15.93 -1.63
CA GLY A 92 0.46 -14.97 -2.23
C GLY A 92 -0.86 -14.79 -1.47
N GLU A 93 -1.02 -15.44 -0.32
CA GLU A 93 -2.23 -15.34 0.50
C GLU A 93 -2.17 -14.17 1.49
N PHE A 94 -3.37 -13.74 1.90
CA PHE A 94 -3.61 -12.67 2.86
C PHE A 94 -4.32 -13.24 4.08
N LEU A 95 -3.95 -12.78 5.27
CA LEU A 95 -4.58 -13.19 6.53
C LEU A 95 -5.01 -11.97 7.33
N ILE A 96 -6.31 -11.88 7.60
CA ILE A 96 -6.89 -10.83 8.44
C ILE A 96 -6.84 -11.28 9.90
N VAL A 97 -6.33 -10.39 10.76
CA VAL A 97 -6.35 -10.48 12.21
C VAL A 97 -7.12 -9.28 12.76
N TRP A 98 -8.24 -9.55 13.40
CA TRP A 98 -9.13 -8.54 13.95
C TRP A 98 -8.62 -8.03 15.30
N GLY A 99 -8.93 -6.78 15.62
CA GLY A 99 -8.64 -6.19 16.90
C GLY A 99 -9.57 -6.68 18.02
N ASN A 100 -9.36 -6.12 19.21
CA ASN A 100 -10.06 -6.40 20.46
C ASN A 100 -11.49 -5.82 20.52
N ARG A 101 -12.20 -5.81 19.40
CA ARG A 101 -13.63 -5.48 19.34
C ARG A 101 -14.34 -6.57 18.56
N GLY A 102 -15.60 -6.83 18.91
CA GLY A 102 -16.40 -7.85 18.24
C GLY A 102 -16.01 -9.27 18.66
N SER A 103 -16.78 -10.23 18.16
CA SER A 103 -16.54 -11.65 18.35
C SER A 103 -17.28 -12.40 17.27
N GLY A 104 -16.73 -13.53 16.82
CA GLY A 104 -17.39 -14.45 15.92
C GLY A 104 -16.64 -15.77 15.85
N PRO A 105 -17.32 -16.84 15.40
CA PRO A 105 -16.67 -18.14 15.21
C PRO A 105 -15.54 -18.01 14.18
N ASP A 106 -14.44 -18.73 14.43
CA ASP A 106 -13.32 -18.94 13.51
C ASP A 106 -12.53 -17.67 13.10
N MET A 107 -12.64 -16.59 13.89
CA MET A 107 -11.86 -15.38 13.67
C MET A 107 -10.64 -15.27 14.58
N LEU A 108 -9.52 -14.84 13.99
CA LEU A 108 -8.35 -14.43 14.74
C LEU A 108 -8.59 -13.03 15.32
N HIS A 109 -8.80 -12.95 16.63
CA HIS A 109 -8.87 -11.68 17.36
C HIS A 109 -7.64 -11.52 18.24
N THR A 110 -6.93 -10.41 18.10
CA THR A 110 -5.88 -10.03 19.03
C THR A 110 -6.48 -9.52 20.35
N ASN A 111 -5.62 -9.36 21.36
CA ASN A 111 -5.97 -8.74 22.64
C ASN A 111 -5.82 -7.20 22.62
N PHE A 112 -5.54 -6.61 21.46
CA PHE A 112 -5.38 -5.16 21.28
C PHE A 112 -6.12 -4.68 20.02
N SER A 113 -6.21 -3.38 19.82
CA SER A 113 -6.63 -2.80 18.53
C SER A 113 -5.60 -1.78 18.12
N PRO A 114 -5.25 -1.68 16.82
CA PRO A 114 -4.37 -0.62 16.33
C PRO A 114 -4.80 0.76 16.82
N ASN A 115 -3.87 1.56 17.35
CA ASN A 115 -4.23 2.85 17.92
C ASN A 115 -4.48 3.90 16.82
N ALA A 116 -5.73 4.37 16.69
CA ALA A 116 -6.12 5.41 15.75
C ALA A 116 -5.27 6.70 15.82
N ASN A 117 -4.62 7.01 16.94
CA ASN A 117 -3.78 8.21 17.10
C ASN A 117 -2.34 8.02 16.61
N GLY A 118 -1.97 6.82 16.16
CA GLY A 118 -0.62 6.45 15.76
C GLY A 118 0.05 5.52 16.77
N GLY A 119 1.08 4.83 16.31
CA GLY A 119 1.75 3.79 17.05
C GLY A 119 2.67 2.97 16.17
N THR A 120 3.02 1.78 16.65
CA THR A 120 3.88 0.85 15.93
C THR A 120 3.33 -0.56 16.04
N ILE A 121 2.87 -1.15 14.94
CA ILE A 121 2.51 -2.57 14.89
C ILE A 121 3.77 -3.36 14.57
N THR A 122 4.04 -4.40 15.35
CA THR A 122 5.20 -5.28 15.23
C THR A 122 4.75 -6.72 15.09
N LEU A 123 5.33 -7.41 14.11
CA LEU A 123 5.24 -8.84 13.92
C LEU A 123 6.58 -9.47 14.35
N LEU A 124 6.55 -10.34 15.36
CA LEU A 124 7.72 -11.05 15.85
C LEU A 124 7.62 -12.55 15.56
N ALA A 125 8.78 -13.19 15.44
CA ALA A 125 8.88 -14.64 15.43
C ALA A 125 8.44 -15.25 16.78
N ALA A 126 8.27 -16.57 16.80
CA ALA A 126 7.79 -17.30 17.97
C ALA A 126 8.72 -17.17 19.21
N ASP A 127 10.01 -16.86 18.98
CA ASP A 127 11.00 -16.58 20.03
C ASP A 127 10.70 -15.31 20.84
N GLY A 128 9.80 -14.45 20.34
CA GLY A 128 9.41 -13.19 20.97
C GLY A 128 10.47 -12.09 20.94
N ALA A 129 11.54 -12.25 20.14
CA ALA A 129 12.63 -11.30 20.05
C ALA A 129 12.94 -10.89 18.60
N THR A 130 12.84 -11.83 17.65
CA THR A 130 13.17 -11.56 16.25
C THR A 130 12.03 -10.80 15.59
N VAL A 131 12.28 -9.56 15.16
CA VAL A 131 11.34 -8.76 14.38
C VAL A 131 11.29 -9.28 12.95
N ILE A 132 10.11 -9.73 12.51
CA ILE A 132 9.83 -10.15 11.14
C ILE A 132 9.48 -8.92 10.29
N ASP A 133 8.53 -8.11 10.78
CA ASP A 133 8.14 -6.85 10.14
C ASP A 133 7.60 -5.86 11.16
N GLN A 134 7.64 -4.58 10.82
CA GLN A 134 7.16 -3.51 11.68
C GLN A 134 6.71 -2.30 10.85
N VAL A 135 5.58 -1.71 11.24
CA VAL A 135 5.11 -0.44 10.68
C VAL A 135 4.88 0.57 11.79
N THR A 136 5.53 1.73 11.66
CA THR A 136 5.24 2.90 12.49
C THR A 136 4.38 3.87 11.71
N PHE A 137 3.29 4.29 12.32
CA PHE A 137 2.26 5.09 11.65
C PHE A 137 1.78 6.23 12.54
N LYS A 138 1.28 7.28 11.90
CA LYS A 138 0.72 8.45 12.57
C LYS A 138 -0.78 8.27 12.78
N LYS A 139 -1.44 9.31 13.29
CA LYS A 139 -2.90 9.37 13.37
C LYS A 139 -3.56 8.92 12.07
N GLN A 140 -4.48 7.98 12.20
CA GLN A 140 -5.24 7.38 11.11
C GLN A 140 -6.53 8.14 10.85
N ILE A 141 -7.08 7.93 9.66
CA ILE A 141 -8.36 8.48 9.22
C ILE A 141 -9.40 7.38 9.39
N ARG A 142 -10.53 7.72 10.02
CA ARG A 142 -11.66 6.79 10.16
C ARG A 142 -12.06 6.21 8.80
N ASP A 143 -12.33 4.91 8.77
CA ASP A 143 -12.81 4.16 7.60
C ASP A 143 -11.85 4.17 6.39
N VAL A 144 -10.58 4.53 6.62
CA VAL A 144 -9.51 4.53 5.62
C VAL A 144 -8.38 3.67 6.16
N SER A 145 -8.02 2.62 5.42
CA SER A 145 -6.90 1.77 5.79
C SER A 145 -5.57 2.39 5.37
N TYR A 146 -4.50 1.84 5.91
CA TYR A 146 -3.13 2.18 5.57
C TYR A 146 -2.41 0.90 5.15
N GLY A 147 -1.86 0.87 3.95
CA GLY A 147 -1.34 -0.36 3.36
C GLY A 147 -0.18 -0.14 2.40
N ARG A 148 0.51 -1.24 2.09
CA ARG A 148 1.63 -1.30 1.15
C ARG A 148 1.13 -1.27 -0.29
N ILE A 149 1.75 -0.45 -1.14
CA ILE A 149 1.43 -0.36 -2.58
C ILE A 149 2.76 -0.45 -3.36
N PRO A 150 3.04 -1.56 -4.07
CA PRO A 150 2.26 -2.81 -4.15
C PRO A 150 2.31 -3.62 -2.84
N ASP A 151 1.50 -4.68 -2.75
CA ASP A 151 1.54 -5.65 -1.64
C ASP A 151 2.96 -6.19 -1.42
N GLY A 152 3.40 -6.32 -0.18
CA GLY A 152 4.77 -6.72 0.13
C GLY A 152 5.85 -5.66 -0.11
N GLY A 153 5.53 -4.58 -0.83
CA GLY A 153 6.43 -3.48 -1.15
C GLY A 153 6.73 -2.57 0.05
N SER A 154 7.71 -1.68 -0.08
CA SER A 154 8.12 -0.79 1.03
C SER A 154 7.32 0.51 1.14
N THR A 155 6.51 0.83 0.13
CA THR A 155 5.77 2.10 0.07
C THR A 155 4.42 1.95 0.76
N TRP A 156 4.16 2.78 1.77
CA TRP A 156 2.89 2.82 2.48
C TRP A 156 2.03 4.00 2.03
N GLY A 157 0.72 3.79 1.93
CA GLY A 157 -0.24 4.83 1.58
C GLY A 157 -1.60 4.59 2.21
N HIS A 158 -2.39 5.65 2.31
CA HIS A 158 -3.80 5.52 2.68
C HIS A 158 -4.59 4.91 1.53
N LEU A 159 -5.49 4.00 1.84
CA LEU A 159 -6.39 3.33 0.90
C LEU A 159 -7.84 3.74 1.26
N ILE A 160 -8.45 4.59 0.43
CA ILE A 160 -9.85 5.03 0.65
C ILE A 160 -10.85 3.92 0.34
N ASN A 161 -10.41 2.91 -0.41
CA ASN A 161 -11.13 1.67 -0.64
C ASN A 161 -10.29 0.55 -0.02
N PRO A 162 -10.56 0.14 1.22
CA PRO A 162 -9.79 -0.91 1.89
C PRO A 162 -9.92 -2.24 1.13
N THR A 163 -8.88 -3.08 1.22
CA THR A 163 -8.76 -4.31 0.43
C THR A 163 -8.58 -5.58 1.28
N PRO A 164 -9.38 -5.79 2.34
CA PRO A 164 -9.20 -6.95 3.22
C PRO A 164 -9.31 -8.27 2.44
N GLY A 165 -8.28 -9.10 2.57
CA GLY A 165 -8.12 -10.40 1.93
C GLY A 165 -7.80 -10.32 0.43
N LYS A 166 -7.41 -9.16 -0.09
CA LYS A 166 -7.21 -8.92 -1.53
C LYS A 166 -5.98 -8.02 -1.78
N PRO A 167 -5.43 -8.03 -3.01
CA PRO A 167 -4.34 -7.13 -3.36
C PRO A 167 -4.69 -5.66 -3.16
N ASN A 168 -3.77 -4.90 -2.55
CA ASN A 168 -3.88 -3.46 -2.38
C ASN A 168 -3.85 -2.75 -3.73
N ILE A 169 -4.83 -1.88 -3.96
CA ILE A 169 -4.92 -1.07 -5.18
C ILE A 169 -4.69 0.38 -4.80
N ALA A 170 -3.72 1.01 -5.44
CA ALA A 170 -3.50 2.45 -5.28
C ALA A 170 -4.81 3.21 -5.53
N ASN A 171 -5.14 4.14 -4.63
CA ASN A 171 -6.32 4.97 -4.81
C ASN A 171 -6.31 5.57 -6.22
N PRO A 172 -7.44 5.53 -6.95
CA PRO A 172 -7.55 6.24 -8.19
C PRO A 172 -7.12 7.69 -7.94
N GLN A 173 -6.13 8.19 -8.67
CA GLN A 173 -5.75 9.59 -8.55
C GLN A 173 -7.00 10.41 -8.90
N THR A 174 -7.68 10.97 -7.89
CA THR A 174 -8.76 11.92 -8.10
C THR A 174 -8.09 13.16 -8.67
N GLY A 175 -8.14 13.26 -10.00
CA GLY A 175 -7.23 14.06 -10.79
C GLY A 175 -7.07 15.50 -10.30
N ILE A 176 -5.89 15.79 -9.78
CA ILE A 176 -5.17 16.98 -10.21
C ILE A 176 -4.00 16.47 -11.03
N SER A 177 -4.23 16.34 -12.34
CA SER A 177 -3.14 16.13 -13.26
C SER A 177 -2.21 17.34 -13.15
N THR A 178 -0.97 17.13 -12.70
CA THR A 178 0.10 18.14 -12.80
C THR A 178 0.63 18.27 -14.23
N ASN A 179 0.05 17.51 -15.17
CA ASN A 179 0.40 17.61 -16.58
C ASN A 179 0.00 18.99 -17.12
N TRP A 180 1.02 19.81 -17.33
CA TRP A 180 0.87 21.17 -17.83
C TRP A 180 0.14 21.22 -19.18
N ALA A 181 0.20 20.17 -20.00
CA ALA A 181 -0.51 20.11 -21.28
C ALA A 181 -2.04 20.10 -21.09
N VAL A 182 -2.53 19.49 -20.01
CA VAL A 182 -3.95 19.48 -19.64
C VAL A 182 -4.39 20.88 -19.20
N TRP A 183 -3.58 21.56 -18.39
CA TRP A 183 -3.84 22.94 -17.98
C TRP A 183 -3.75 23.94 -19.14
N ALA A 184 -2.81 23.75 -20.06
CA ALA A 184 -2.69 24.57 -21.27
C ALA A 184 -3.93 24.45 -22.16
N PHE A 185 -4.49 23.23 -22.30
CA PHE A 185 -5.74 23.01 -23.02
C PHE A 185 -6.92 23.71 -22.33
N ILE A 186 -7.08 23.54 -21.01
CA ILE A 186 -8.15 24.17 -20.23
C ILE A 186 -8.07 25.70 -20.30
N ALA A 187 -6.89 26.29 -20.10
CA ALA A 187 -6.67 27.73 -20.21
C ALA A 187 -6.94 28.25 -21.63
N GLY A 188 -6.55 27.48 -22.66
CA GLY A 188 -6.80 27.80 -24.06
C GLY A 188 -8.30 27.85 -24.40
N VAL A 189 -9.08 26.86 -23.97
CA VAL A 189 -10.54 26.80 -24.20
C VAL A 189 -11.25 27.97 -23.50
N LEU A 190 -10.89 28.26 -22.23
CA LEU A 190 -11.46 29.38 -21.49
C LEU A 190 -11.10 30.74 -22.13
N GLY A 191 -9.87 30.88 -22.65
CA GLY A 191 -9.45 32.06 -23.40
C GLY A 191 -10.25 32.28 -24.68
N VAL A 192 -10.51 31.21 -25.44
CA VAL A 192 -11.36 31.26 -26.65
C VAL A 192 -12.80 31.63 -26.30
N CYS A 193 -13.38 31.05 -25.24
CA CYS A 193 -14.72 31.40 -24.78
C CYS A 193 -14.82 32.87 -24.38
N ALA A 194 -13.84 33.39 -23.64
CA ALA A 194 -13.80 34.81 -23.26
C ALA A 194 -13.67 35.73 -24.48
N PHE A 195 -12.86 35.35 -25.47
CA PHE A 195 -12.66 36.12 -26.69
C PHE A 195 -13.93 36.19 -27.56
N ILE A 196 -14.66 35.08 -27.69
CA ILE A 196 -15.95 35.02 -28.39
C ILE A 196 -17.00 35.91 -27.70
N VAL A 197 -17.07 35.90 -26.37
CA VAL A 197 -17.97 36.77 -25.61
C VAL A 197 -17.64 38.26 -25.82
N ILE A 198 -16.36 38.62 -25.85
CA ILE A 198 -15.90 39.99 -26.08
C ILE A 198 -16.26 40.46 -27.50
N ILE A 199 -16.03 39.63 -28.53
CA ILE A 199 -16.37 39.97 -29.92
C ILE A 199 -17.90 40.06 -30.10
N GLY A 200 -18.66 39.15 -29.50
CA GLY A 200 -20.13 39.17 -29.53
C GLY A 200 -20.71 40.46 -28.93
N LYS A 201 -20.07 41.01 -27.89
CA LYS A 201 -20.48 42.28 -27.27
C LYS A 201 -20.13 43.51 -28.12
N LYS A 202 -19.05 43.45 -28.91
CA LYS A 202 -18.58 44.55 -29.77
C LYS A 202 -19.38 44.69 -31.07
N ARG A 203 -20.02 43.62 -31.56
CA ARG A 203 -20.89 43.64 -32.76
C ARG A 203 -22.33 44.13 -32.50
N ARG A 204 -22.73 44.35 -31.24
CA ARG A 204 -24.06 44.85 -30.85
C ARG A 204 -24.06 46.35 -30.49
N ARG A 205 -23.07 47.12 -30.96
CA ARG A 205 -23.02 48.58 -30.88
C ARG A 205 -22.90 49.17 -32.27
#